data_AF-A0A7C1APX0-F1
#
_entry.id   AF-A0A7C1APX0-F1
#
_cell.length_a   1.000
_cell.length_b   1.000
_cell.length_c   1.000
_cell.angle_alpha   90.00
_cell.angle_beta   90.00
_cell.angle_gamma   90.00
#
_symmetry.space_group_name_H-M   'P 1'
#
loop_
_entity.id
_entity.type
_entity.pdbx_description
1 polymer ?
#
loop_
_entity_poly.entity_id
_entity_poly.type
_entity_poly.pdbx_seq_one_letter_code
_entity_poly.pdbx_strand_id
1 'polypeptide(L)' 'MLEEYDFSKGIRGKYAKRYAEGTNVVVIEPDVAKFFPDHDSVNQALRSLTEIIKKHKKLA' A
#
# COMPACT_ATOMS: atom_id res chain seq x y z
N MET A 1 15.60 25.95 -6.05
CA MET A 1 14.99 25.31 -4.86
C MET A 1 14.24 26.40 -4.13
N LEU A 2 13.03 26.12 -3.66
CA LEU A 2 12.27 27.08 -2.86
C LEU A 2 12.94 27.26 -1.49
N GLU A 3 12.80 28.44 -0.87
CA GLU A 3 13.50 28.80 0.37
C GLU A 3 13.10 27.92 1.56
N GLU A 4 11.89 27.37 1.54
CA GLU A 4 11.35 26.50 2.60
C GLU A 4 11.99 25.11 2.65
N TYR A 5 12.78 24.72 1.65
CA TYR A 5 13.37 23.39 1.60
C TYR A 5 14.79 23.35 2.20
N ASP A 6 14.88 22.99 3.48
CA ASP A 6 16.15 22.63 4.12
C ASP A 6 16.51 21.15 3.88
N PHE A 7 17.42 20.92 2.92
CA PHE A 7 17.98 19.60 2.64
C PHE A 7 19.34 19.34 3.34
N SER A 8 19.78 20.20 4.28
CA SER A 8 21.08 20.04 4.96
C SER A 8 21.25 18.70 5.69
N LYS A 9 20.14 18.07 6.08
CA LYS A 9 20.07 16.74 6.72
C LYS A 9 19.69 15.62 5.75
N GLY A 10 19.62 15.91 4.45
CA GLY A 10 19.23 14.96 3.42
C GLY A 10 20.28 13.85 3.24
N ILE A 11 19.84 12.59 3.24
CA ILE A 11 20.70 11.43 2.96
C ILE A 11 20.32 10.88 1.57
N ARG A 12 21.25 10.96 0.62
CA ARG A 12 21.03 10.43 -0.73
C ARG A 12 20.77 8.93 -0.66
N GLY A 13 19.66 8.49 -1.25
CA GLY A 13 19.32 7.07 -1.33
C GLY A 13 18.89 6.42 0.00
N LYS A 14 18.46 7.20 1.01
CA LYS A 14 18.01 6.71 2.32
C LYS A 14 17.06 5.50 2.25
N TYR A 15 16.23 5.43 1.22
CA TYR A 15 15.27 4.34 0.98
C TYR A 15 15.51 3.58 -0.33
N ALA A 16 16.57 3.91 -1.08
CA ALA A 16 16.83 3.31 -2.40
C ALA A 16 17.04 1.80 -2.31
N LYS A 17 17.76 1.34 -1.28
CA LYS A 17 17.97 -0.09 -1.03
C LYS A 17 16.65 -0.82 -0.73
N ARG A 18 15.81 -0.26 0.14
CA ARG A 18 14.46 -0.80 0.47
C ARG A 18 13.53 -0.83 -0.74
N TYR A 19 13.67 0.13 -1.64
CA TYR A 19 12.93 0.15 -2.90
C TYR A 19 13.41 -0.96 -3.85
N ALA A 20 14.73 -1.13 -3.97
CA ALA A 20 15.35 -2.17 -4.82
C ALA A 20 15.13 -3.60 -4.31
N GLU A 21 14.97 -3.79 -2.99
CA GLU A 21 14.58 -5.06 -2.36
C GLU A 21 13.16 -5.52 -2.73
N GLY A 22 12.40 -4.67 -3.43
CA GLY A 22 11.02 -4.91 -3.82
C GLY A 22 10.08 -4.37 -2.77
N THR A 23 9.38 -3.28 -3.11
CA THR A 23 8.21 -2.86 -2.35
C THR A 23 7.00 -3.56 -2.96
N ASN A 24 6.17 -4.19 -2.13
CA ASN A 24 4.91 -4.76 -2.58
C ASN A 24 3.88 -3.62 -2.74
N VAL A 25 4.14 -2.70 -3.67
CA VAL A 25 3.24 -1.59 -4.01
C VAL A 25 2.24 -2.12 -5.02
N VAL A 26 1.02 -2.32 -4.55
CA VAL A 26 -0.11 -2.70 -5.40
C VAL A 26 -0.84 -1.42 -5.79
N VAL A 27 -0.79 -1.08 -7.07
CA VAL A 27 -1.60 0.01 -7.63
C VAL A 27 -3.01 -0.50 -7.85
N ILE A 28 -3.98 0.21 -7.30
CA ILE A 28 -5.41 -0.10 -7.47
C ILE A 28 -5.95 0.76 -8.62
N GLU A 29 -6.81 0.17 -9.44
CA GLU A 29 -7.47 0.89 -10.54
C GLU A 29 -8.30 2.09 -10.03
N PRO A 30 -8.39 3.19 -10.80
CA PRO A 30 -9.04 4.43 -10.33
C PRO A 30 -10.52 4.27 -9.98
N ASP A 31 -11.23 3.34 -10.60
CA ASP A 31 -12.62 3.05 -10.29
C ASP A 31 -12.78 2.39 -8.92
N VAL A 32 -11.88 1.45 -8.58
CA VAL A 32 -11.86 0.78 -7.27
C VAL A 32 -11.36 1.72 -6.17
N ALA A 33 -10.34 2.55 -6.46
CA ALA A 33 -9.78 3.50 -5.50
C ALA A 33 -10.82 4.52 -5.00
N LYS A 34 -11.87 4.83 -5.78
CA LYS A 34 -12.97 5.73 -5.35
C LYS A 34 -13.73 5.22 -4.12
N PHE A 35 -13.69 3.91 -3.86
CA PHE A 35 -14.41 3.31 -2.74
C PHE A 35 -13.57 3.22 -1.47
N PHE A 36 -12.25 3.42 -1.56
CA PHE A 36 -11.31 3.23 -0.45
C PHE A 36 -10.50 4.50 -0.20
N PRO A 37 -10.77 5.24 0.90
CA PRO A 37 -10.06 6.49 1.18
C PRO A 37 -8.58 6.29 1.56
N ASP A 38 -8.21 5.11 2.06
CA ASP A 38 -6.87 4.80 2.53
C ASP A 38 -6.53 3.30 2.48
N HIS A 39 -5.26 2.98 2.73
CA HIS A 39 -4.76 1.60 2.73
C HIS A 39 -5.34 0.73 3.86
N ASP A 40 -5.77 1.33 4.98
CA ASP A 40 -6.36 0.58 6.09
C ASP A 40 -7.74 0.03 5.69
N SER A 41 -8.56 0.85 5.02
CA SER A 41 -9.87 0.47 4.49
C SER A 41 -9.78 -0.66 3.46
N VAL A 42 -8.79 -0.63 2.56
CA VAL A 42 -8.52 -1.71 1.59
C VAL A 42 -8.16 -3.00 2.32
N ASN A 43 -7.21 -2.92 3.26
CA ASN A 43 -6.71 -4.09 3.97
C ASN A 43 -7.80 -4.75 4.81
N GLN A 44 -8.68 -3.95 5.44
CA GLN A 44 -9.81 -4.47 6.20
C GLN A 44 -10.78 -5.23 5.29
N ALA A 45 -11.15 -4.66 4.14
CA ALA A 45 -12.05 -5.31 3.19
C ALA A 45 -11.49 -6.65 2.68
N LEU A 46 -10.21 -6.70 2.32
CA LEU A 46 -9.54 -7.93 1.86
C LEU A 46 -9.46 -9.01 2.95
N ARG A 47 -9.24 -8.62 4.21
CA ARG A 47 -9.27 -9.56 5.35
C ARG A 47 -10.67 -10.14 5.56
N SER A 48 -11.71 -9.32 5.52
CA SER A 48 -13.10 -9.79 5.59
C SER A 48 -13.43 -10.76 4.46
N LEU A 49 -13.00 -10.46 3.24
CA LEU A 49 -13.18 -11.35 2.08
C LEU A 49 -12.45 -12.68 2.26
N THR A 50 -11.23 -12.65 2.82
CA THR A 50 -10.43 -13.85 3.09
C THR A 50 -11.18 -14.84 4.00
N GLU A 51 -11.89 -14.35 5.02
CA GLU A 51 -12.67 -15.21 5.91
C GLU A 51 -13.86 -15.87 5.21
N ILE A 52 -14.50 -15.17 4.27
CA ILE A 52 -15.58 -15.73 3.44
C ILE A 52 -15.03 -16.83 2.53
N ILE A 53 -13.90 -16.57 1.84
CA ILE A 53 -13.24 -17.53 0.95
C ILE A 53 -12.84 -18.80 1.73
N LYS A 54 -12.25 -18.65 2.91
CA LYS A 54 -11.87 -19.80 3.77
C LYS A 54 -13.08 -20.65 4.15
N LYS A 55 -14.21 -20.02 4.52
CA LYS A 55 -15.45 -20.74 4.85
C LYS A 55 -15.99 -21.52 3.64
N HIS A 56 -15.99 -20.91 2.45
CA HIS A 56 -16.45 -21.57 1.24
C HIS A 56 -15.56 -22.76 0.84
N LYS A 57 -14.23 -22.60 0.94
CA LYS A 57 -13.27 -23.68 0.64
C LYS A 57 -13.38 -24.88 1.59
N LYS A 58 -13.91 -24.70 2.80
CA LYS A 58 -14.15 -25.80 3.76
C LYS A 58 -15.45 -26.56 3.47
N LEU A 59 -16.39 -25.93 2.75
CA LEU A 59 -17.69 -26.51 2.39
C LEU A 59 -17.64 -27.26 1.05
N ALA A 60 -16.64 -26.99 0.22
CA ALA A 60 -16.31 -27.72 -1.01
C ALA A 60 -15.35 -28.87 -0.71
#